data_AF-A0A4D4LQG3-F1
#
_entry.id   AF-A0A4D4LQG3-F1
#
_cell.length_a   1.000
_cell.length_b   1.000
_cell.length_c   1.000
_cell.angle_alpha   90.00
_cell.angle_beta   90.00
_cell.angle_gamma   90.00
#
_symmetry.space_group_name_H-M   'P 1'
#
loop_
_entity.id
_entity.type
_entity.pdbx_description
1 polymer ?
#
loop_
_entity_poly.entity_id
_entity_poly.type
_entity_poly.pdbx_seq_one_letter_code
_entity_poly.pdbx_strand_id
1 'polypeptide(L)'
;MDGLPKLVDHFYNDTAAPHFSRAGTAAAAHIPPAYTNWRDEQRAWGETAVLFQQTHHMPELFLTGPDAFRLLEHLGINTFSNFTTDRAKQFVACSPAGTSSATASPTDSATTASSW
;
A
#
# COMPACT_ATOMS: atom_id res chain seq x y z
N MET A 1 -3.87 11.73 -23.67
CA MET A 1 -2.42 11.55 -23.45
C MET A 1 -2.13 10.08 -23.69
N ASP A 2 -2.20 9.64 -24.95
CA ASP A 2 -2.57 8.23 -25.24
C ASP A 2 -1.47 7.45 -25.98
N GLY A 3 -0.25 7.98 -25.98
CA GLY A 3 0.89 7.42 -26.74
C GLY A 3 2.12 7.03 -25.91
N LEU A 4 2.11 7.26 -24.60
CA LEU A 4 3.18 6.77 -23.72
C LEU A 4 2.76 5.41 -23.13
N PRO A 5 3.65 4.40 -23.10
CA PRO A 5 3.36 3.15 -22.43
C PRO A 5 2.96 3.43 -20.98
N LYS A 6 1.87 2.83 -20.52
CA LYS A 6 1.39 3.08 -19.16
C LYS A 6 2.39 2.48 -18.20
N LEU A 7 2.94 3.29 -17.29
CA LEU A 7 3.85 2.80 -16.25
C LEU A 7 3.23 1.66 -15.43
N VAL A 8 1.90 1.65 -15.31
CA VAL A 8 1.15 0.55 -14.69
C VAL A 8 1.50 -0.78 -15.33
N ASP A 9 1.61 -0.89 -16.65
CA ASP A 9 1.86 -2.18 -17.32
C ASP A 9 3.24 -2.78 -16.96
N HIS A 10 4.17 -1.97 -16.46
CA HIS A 10 5.51 -2.39 -16.07
C HIS A 10 5.70 -2.54 -14.56
N PHE A 11 4.97 -1.76 -13.76
CA PHE A 11 5.09 -1.74 -12.30
C PHE A 11 3.90 -2.36 -11.57
N TYR A 12 2.92 -2.90 -12.29
CA TYR A 12 1.78 -3.57 -11.69
C TYR A 12 2.21 -4.89 -11.05
N ASN A 13 1.87 -5.06 -9.78
CA ASN A 13 2.08 -6.29 -9.02
C ASN A 13 0.73 -6.76 -8.48
N ASP A 14 0.22 -7.88 -9.00
CA ASP A 14 -1.06 -8.50 -8.57
C ASP A 14 -0.90 -9.40 -7.32
N THR A 15 0.14 -9.17 -6.53
CA THR A 15 0.35 -9.90 -5.27
C THR A 15 -0.75 -9.51 -4.28
N ALA A 16 -1.78 -10.34 -4.18
CA ALA A 16 -2.78 -10.26 -3.13
C ALA A 16 -2.16 -10.67 -1.80
N ALA A 17 -2.15 -9.75 -0.83
CA ALA A 17 -1.66 -10.03 0.52
C ALA A 17 -2.57 -11.05 1.22
N PRO A 18 -2.11 -12.27 1.59
CA PRO A 18 -2.94 -13.32 2.18
C PRO A 18 -3.17 -13.09 3.69
N HIS A 19 -3.36 -11.83 4.10
CA HIS A 19 -3.82 -11.51 5.45
C HIS A 19 -5.32 -11.75 5.56
N PHE A 20 -5.78 -11.92 6.80
CA PHE A 20 -7.12 -12.41 7.11
C PHE A 20 -8.27 -11.69 6.36
N SER A 21 -8.22 -10.36 6.22
CA SER A 21 -9.27 -9.60 5.52
C SER A 21 -9.19 -9.63 3.99
N ARG A 22 -8.12 -10.17 3.40
CA ARG A 22 -7.96 -10.29 1.94
C ARG A 22 -7.82 -11.73 1.44
N ALA A 23 -7.59 -12.71 2.32
CA ALA A 23 -7.42 -14.11 1.96
C ALA A 23 -8.70 -14.81 1.46
N GLY A 24 -9.88 -14.18 1.53
CA GLY A 24 -11.16 -14.71 1.04
C GLY A 24 -11.75 -15.85 1.89
N THR A 25 -10.91 -16.70 2.50
CA THR A 25 -11.31 -17.69 3.52
C THR A 25 -10.28 -17.73 4.66
N ALA A 26 -10.71 -18.14 5.86
CA ALA A 26 -9.81 -18.26 7.01
C ALA A 26 -8.70 -19.30 6.78
N ALA A 27 -8.95 -20.34 5.98
CA ALA A 27 -7.96 -21.37 5.64
C ALA A 27 -6.88 -20.88 4.67
N ALA A 28 -7.16 -19.82 3.91
CA ALA A 28 -6.20 -19.21 2.98
C ALA A 28 -5.34 -18.13 3.65
N ALA A 29 -5.63 -17.74 4.90
CA ALA A 29 -4.85 -16.76 5.62
C ALA A 29 -3.60 -17.42 6.22
N HIS A 30 -2.42 -16.84 5.95
CA HIS A 30 -1.16 -17.34 6.52
C HIS A 30 -0.98 -16.95 7.99
N ILE A 31 -1.83 -16.05 8.50
CA ILE A 31 -1.76 -15.52 9.86
C ILE A 31 -3.16 -15.66 10.48
N PRO A 32 -3.28 -16.23 11.68
CA PRO A 32 -4.57 -16.32 12.36
C PRO A 32 -5.10 -14.92 12.73
N PRO A 33 -6.42 -14.76 12.89
CA PRO A 33 -7.01 -13.47 13.27
C PRO A 33 -6.66 -13.04 14.72
N ALA A 34 -6.30 -13.99 15.59
CA ALA A 34 -5.76 -13.76 16.93
C ALA A 34 -4.93 -14.97 17.37
N TYR A 35 -3.90 -14.75 18.18
CA TYR A 35 -3.09 -15.79 18.82
C TYR A 35 -3.61 -16.13 20.22
N THR A 36 -4.07 -15.13 20.98
CA THR A 36 -4.74 -15.32 22.28
C THR A 36 -6.16 -14.79 22.21
N ASN A 37 -6.32 -13.47 22.18
CA ASN A 37 -7.52 -12.74 21.83
C ASN A 37 -7.15 -11.28 21.52
N TRP A 38 -7.93 -10.63 20.64
CA TRP A 38 -7.62 -9.28 20.17
C TRP A 38 -7.57 -8.20 21.26
N ARG A 39 -8.29 -8.38 22.38
CA ARG A 39 -8.33 -7.40 23.48
C ARG A 39 -7.03 -7.42 24.26
N ASP A 40 -6.56 -8.61 24.61
CA ASP A 40 -5.30 -8.78 25.33
C ASP A 40 -4.12 -8.42 24.43
N GLU A 41 -4.18 -8.72 23.12
CA GLU A 41 -3.15 -8.30 22.16
C GLU A 41 -3.08 -6.77 22.00
N GLN A 42 -4.21 -6.07 21.90
CA GLN A 42 -4.24 -4.60 21.90
C GLN A 42 -3.74 -4.00 23.22
N ARG A 43 -4.11 -4.62 24.35
CA ARG A 43 -3.63 -4.20 25.67
C ARG A 43 -2.11 -4.36 25.77
N ALA A 44 -1.57 -5.48 25.31
CA ALA A 44 -0.14 -5.77 25.33
C ALA A 44 0.67 -4.76 24.52
N TRP A 45 0.11 -4.22 23.42
CA TRP A 45 0.77 -3.16 22.64
C TRP A 45 0.99 -1.88 23.46
N GLY A 46 0.08 -1.54 24.38
CA GLY A 46 0.21 -0.37 25.24
C GLY A 46 0.92 -0.63 26.58
N GLU A 47 0.71 -1.80 27.19
CA GLU A 47 1.17 -2.09 28.55
C GLU A 47 2.49 -2.87 28.61
N THR A 48 2.85 -3.61 27.55
CA THR A 48 4.05 -4.49 27.54
C THR A 48 4.79 -4.44 26.20
N ALA A 49 4.75 -5.52 25.41
CA ALA A 49 5.34 -5.60 24.08
C ALA A 49 4.57 -6.60 23.22
N VAL A 50 4.55 -6.36 21.90
CA VAL A 50 3.92 -7.24 20.91
C VAL A 50 4.83 -7.46 19.72
N LEU A 51 4.68 -8.62 19.06
CA LEU A 51 5.33 -8.92 17.79
C LEU A 51 4.30 -8.80 16.67
N PHE A 52 4.41 -7.77 15.83
CA PHE A 52 3.57 -7.63 14.64
C PHE A 52 4.11 -8.48 13.49
N GLN A 53 3.32 -9.45 13.01
CA GLN A 53 3.63 -10.25 11.83
C GLN A 53 3.18 -9.48 10.58
N GLN A 54 4.13 -8.84 9.89
CA GLN A 54 3.85 -8.04 8.67
C GLN A 54 4.27 -8.72 7.36
N THR A 55 4.86 -9.91 7.41
CA THR A 55 5.45 -10.63 6.26
C THR A 55 4.47 -10.89 5.12
N HIS A 56 3.18 -11.04 5.42
CA HIS A 56 2.14 -11.36 4.43
C HIS A 56 1.08 -10.26 4.28
N HIS A 57 1.33 -9.07 4.84
CA HIS A 57 0.30 -8.03 4.95
C HIS A 57 0.29 -7.05 3.78
N MET A 58 1.45 -6.77 3.19
CA MET A 58 1.60 -5.74 2.14
C MET A 58 2.27 -6.32 0.89
N PRO A 59 1.87 -5.89 -0.32
CA PRO A 59 2.69 -6.09 -1.50
C PRO A 59 3.98 -5.29 -1.39
N GLU A 60 5.08 -5.87 -1.83
CA GLU A 60 6.40 -5.23 -1.89
C GLU A 60 6.77 -4.88 -3.33
N LEU A 61 7.45 -3.75 -3.51
CA LEU A 61 7.99 -3.31 -4.80
C LEU A 61 9.49 -3.03 -4.65
N PHE A 62 10.31 -3.84 -5.30
CA PHE A 62 11.76 -3.62 -5.40
C PHE A 62 12.06 -2.81 -6.66
N LEU A 63 12.51 -1.57 -6.48
CA LEU A 63 12.82 -0.66 -7.59
C LEU A 63 14.33 -0.47 -7.73
N THR A 64 14.87 -0.81 -8.90
CA THR A 64 16.30 -0.70 -9.20
C THR A 64 16.51 -0.09 -10.58
N GLY A 65 17.53 0.75 -10.72
CA GLY A 65 17.91 1.37 -11.99
C GLY A 65 18.46 2.78 -11.80
N PRO A 66 19.12 3.35 -12.82
CA PRO A 66 19.73 4.68 -12.73
C PRO A 66 18.71 5.78 -12.43
N ASP A 67 17.47 5.63 -12.92
CA ASP A 67 16.40 6.61 -12.77
C ASP A 67 15.35 6.26 -11.70
N ALA A 68 15.59 5.21 -10.90
CA ALA A 68 14.66 4.79 -9.85
C ALA A 68 14.28 5.95 -8.90
N PHE A 69 15.27 6.77 -8.54
CA PHE A 69 15.05 7.92 -7.67
C PHE A 69 14.29 9.05 -8.36
N ARG A 70 14.61 9.36 -9.62
CA ARG A 70 13.88 10.36 -10.42
C ARG A 70 12.42 9.98 -10.61
N LEU A 71 12.13 8.69 -10.77
CA LEU A 71 10.77 8.18 -10.86
C LEU A 71 9.96 8.46 -9.57
N LEU A 72 10.53 8.16 -8.40
CA LEU A 72 9.88 8.42 -7.12
C LEU A 72 9.66 9.91 -6.88
N GLU A 73 10.63 10.76 -7.22
CA GLU A 73 10.50 12.22 -7.11
C GLU A 73 9.45 12.78 -8.07
N HIS A 74 9.28 12.18 -9.25
CA HIS A 74 8.29 12.62 -10.22
C HIS A 74 6.84 12.24 -9.83
N LEU A 75 6.65 11.07 -9.22
CA LEU A 75 5.33 10.55 -8.85
C LEU A 75 4.87 11.01 -7.47
N GLY A 76 5.81 11.19 -6.53
CA GLY A 76 5.51 11.54 -5.15
C GLY A 76 5.33 13.03 -4.95
N ILE A 77 4.45 13.41 -4.01
CA ILE A 77 4.39 14.78 -3.51
C ILE A 77 5.53 15.08 -2.50
N ASN A 78 6.19 14.04 -2.00
CA ASN A 78 7.26 14.16 -1.03
C ASN A 78 8.52 14.74 -1.67
N THR A 79 9.20 15.66 -0.97
CA THR A 79 10.56 16.05 -1.37
C THR A 79 11.57 14.97 -0.98
N PHE A 80 12.46 14.66 -1.92
CA PHE A 80 13.57 13.73 -1.74
C PHE A 80 14.93 14.42 -1.60
N SER A 81 14.96 15.76 -1.52
CA SER A 81 16.18 16.58 -1.46
C SER A 81 17.17 16.19 -0.34
N ASN A 82 16.69 15.59 0.74
CA ASN A 82 17.48 15.12 1.88
C ASN A 82 17.45 13.59 2.08
N PHE A 83 16.99 12.83 1.09
CA PHE A 83 16.92 11.38 1.19
C PHE A 83 18.30 10.77 1.00
N THR A 84 18.72 9.93 1.95
CA THR A 84 20.00 9.23 1.94
C THR A 84 19.78 7.77 2.29
N THR A 85 20.80 6.94 2.10
CA THR A 85 20.82 5.55 2.59
C THR A 85 20.42 5.47 4.06
N ASP A 86 19.76 4.36 4.44
CA ASP A 86 19.24 4.06 5.79
C ASP A 86 18.14 5.01 6.31
N ARG A 87 17.42 5.67 5.39
CA ARG A 87 16.20 6.43 5.71
C ARG A 87 15.00 5.93 4.93
N ALA A 88 13.83 5.97 5.56
CA ALA A 88 12.54 5.69 4.94
C ALA A 88 11.66 6.95 4.91
N LYS A 89 10.79 7.04 3.90
CA LYS A 89 9.74 8.08 3.81
C LYS A 89 8.40 7.40 3.56
N GLN A 90 7.33 7.93 4.14
CA GLN A 90 5.98 7.55 3.76
C GLN A 90 5.68 8.16 2.38
N PHE A 91 5.81 7.33 1.35
CA PHE A 91 5.62 7.74 -0.03
C PHE A 91 4.14 7.96 -0.32
N VAL A 92 3.79 9.15 -0.82
CA VAL A 92 2.43 9.51 -1.22
C VAL A 92 2.49 10.05 -2.64
N ALA A 93 1.75 9.42 -3.54
CA ALA A 93 1.54 9.89 -4.91
C ALA A 93 0.09 10.34 -5.08
N CYS A 94 -0.16 11.23 -6.03
CA CYS A 94 -1.50 11.65 -6.41
C CYS A 94 -1.75 11.37 -7.89
N SER A 95 -3.00 11.04 -8.21
CA SER A 95 -3.46 11.03 -9.59
C SER A 95 -3.43 12.45 -10.17
N PRO A 96 -3.45 12.62 -11.50
CA PRO A 96 -3.54 13.94 -12.12
C PRO A 96 -4.77 14.76 -11.67
N ALA A 97 -5.84 14.09 -11.20
CA ALA A 97 -7.03 14.72 -10.64
C ALA A 97 -6.87 15.16 -9.17
N GLY A 98 -5.70 14.98 -8.57
CA GLY A 98 -5.40 15.38 -7.19
C GLY A 98 -5.87 14.37 -6.13
N THR A 99 -6.40 13.22 -6.51
CA THR A 99 -6.75 12.15 -5.56
C THR A 99 -5.50 11.37 -5.18
N SER A 100 -5.23 11.18 -3.89
CA SER A 100 -4.09 10.36 -3.46
C SER A 100 -4.23 8.92 -3.98
N SER A 101 -3.13 8.32 -4.44
CA SER A 101 -3.11 6.95 -4.97
C SER A 101 -3.49 5.92 -3.90
N ALA A 102 -3.34 6.26 -2.62
CA ALA A 102 -3.82 5.47 -1.49
C ALA A 102 -5.36 5.43 -1.37
N THR A 103 -6.07 6.36 -2.04
CA THR A 103 -7.54 6.49 -2.04
C THR A 103 -8.12 6.20 -3.43
N ALA A 104 -7.40 5.49 -4.29
CA ALA A 104 -7.91 5.13 -5.61
C ALA A 104 -9.12 4.18 -5.47
N SER A 105 -10.33 4.74 -5.45
CA SER A 105 -11.58 4.00 -5.60
C SER A 105 -11.62 3.36 -7.00
N PRO A 106 -11.99 2.08 -7.12
CA PRO A 106 -12.07 1.40 -8.41
C PRO A 106 -13.41 1.72 -9.08
N THR A 107 -13.70 2.97 -9.41
CA THR A 107 -14.88 3.32 -10.21
C THR A 107 -14.70 4.70 -10.83
N ASP A 108 -14.08 4.75 -12.01
CA ASP A 108 -14.40 5.78 -12.99
C ASP A 108 -15.47 5.19 -13.92
N SER A 109 -16.72 5.27 -13.46
CA SER A 109 -17.90 5.11 -14.30
C SER A 109 -18.94 6.09 -13.78
N ALA A 110 -19.11 7.18 -14.51
CA ALA A 110 -20.19 8.14 -14.30
C ALA A 110 -21.53 7.39 -14.21
N THR A 111 -22.21 7.45 -13.05
CA THR A 111 -23.66 7.29 -12.92
C THR A 111 -24.12 7.95 -11.62
N THR A 112 -24.80 9.08 -11.83
CA THR A 112 -25.95 9.63 -11.09
C THR A 112 -25.97 9.54 -9.56
N ALA A 113 -25.90 10.72 -8.95
CA ALA A 113 -26.32 10.99 -7.58
C ALA A 113 -27.71 10.42 -7.29
N SER A 114 -27.87 9.78 -6.13
CA SER A 114 -29.10 9.86 -5.36
C SER A 114 -28.81 9.55 -3.90
N SER A 115 -29.13 10.51 -3.05
CA SER A 115 -29.28 10.42 -1.60
C SER A 115 -30.15 9.22 -1.19
N TRP A 116 -29.72 8.45 -0.19
CA TRP A 116 -30.29 8.34 1.16
C TRP A 116 -29.22 7.78 2.10
#